data_AF-A0A7H8PQS6-F1
#
_entry.id   AF-A0A7H8PQS6-F1
#
_cell.length_a   1.000
_cell.length_b   1.000
_cell.length_c   1.000
_cell.angle_alpha   90.00
_cell.angle_beta   90.00
_cell.angle_gamma   90.00
#
_symmetry.space_group_name_H-M   'P 1'
#
loop_
_entity.id
_entity.type
_entity.pdbx_description
1 polymer ?
#
loop_
_entity_poly.entity_id
_entity_poly.type
_entity_poly.pdbx_seq_one_letter_code
_entity_poly.pdbx_strand_id
1 'polypeptide(L)'
;MKNVFLIIGGLFFLNSCQFNEKEKEKNTYEIISLLIDKAGRPIKPPPPPEGQEPFFTTNQIDSIMKQSQDVALFPVLEQEKKRFVKDDSYGEEFNNLLKKLATLNDEVLIDISKIEVPKAFKLDIVDTLLLKSDKRHINKNYDILIYFSNISFSDNYTKAVLSIGTTRGYLNGSSAIVFLEKKDGVWKIVYSKEYEIS
;
A
#
# COMPACT_ATOMS: atom_id res chain seq x y z
N MET A 1 2.73 42.86 28.26
CA MET A 1 3.35 41.51 28.24
C MET A 1 2.37 40.36 27.94
N LYS A 2 1.08 40.43 28.32
CA LYS A 2 0.08 39.39 27.96
C LYS A 2 -0.11 39.17 26.44
N ASN A 3 -0.03 40.23 25.63
CA ASN A 3 -0.26 40.12 24.18
C ASN A 3 0.89 39.46 23.40
N VAL A 4 2.12 39.45 23.95
CA VAL A 4 3.28 38.82 23.29
C VAL A 4 3.24 37.29 23.44
N PHE A 5 2.75 36.78 24.58
CA PHE A 5 2.55 35.35 24.79
C PHE A 5 1.46 34.74 23.88
N LEU A 6 0.42 35.51 23.52
CA LEU A 6 -0.62 35.06 22.60
C LEU A 6 -0.12 34.90 21.16
N ILE A 7 0.78 35.79 20.70
CA ILE A 7 1.36 35.74 19.36
C ILE A 7 2.38 34.60 19.26
N ILE A 8 3.22 34.42 20.29
CA ILE A 8 4.19 33.32 20.35
C ILE A 8 3.46 31.98 20.44
N GLY A 9 2.42 31.85 21.25
CA GLY A 9 1.58 30.65 21.31
C GLY A 9 0.95 30.30 19.96
N GLY A 10 0.39 31.28 19.24
CA GLY A 10 -0.21 31.07 17.92
C GLY A 10 0.78 30.57 16.86
N LEU A 11 2.03 31.06 16.87
CA LEU A 11 3.09 30.61 15.96
C LEU A 11 3.53 29.16 16.22
N PHE A 12 3.52 28.70 17.48
CA PHE A 12 3.83 27.30 17.80
C PHE A 12 2.73 26.33 17.34
N PHE A 13 1.46 26.73 17.43
CA PHE A 13 0.35 25.87 16.99
C PHE A 13 0.29 25.71 15.45
N LEU A 14 0.57 26.76 14.69
CA LEU A 14 0.56 26.69 13.22
C LEU A 14 1.69 25.80 12.65
N ASN A 15 2.87 25.82 13.27
CA ASN A 15 3.99 25.00 12.83
C ASN A 15 3.79 23.49 13.11
N SER A 16 3.08 23.15 14.19
CA SER A 16 2.83 21.75 14.57
C SER A 16 1.93 21.03 13.56
N CYS A 17 0.86 21.68 13.08
CA CYS A 17 -0.04 21.09 12.08
C CYS A 17 0.69 20.81 10.75
N GLN A 18 1.49 21.77 10.26
CA GLN A 18 2.21 21.60 9.00
C GLN A 18 3.31 20.52 9.09
N PHE A 19 3.94 20.37 10.26
CA PHE A 19 4.91 19.29 10.50
C PHE A 19 4.24 17.92 10.42
N ASN A 20 3.09 17.75 11.09
CA ASN A 20 2.35 16.49 11.09
C ASN A 20 1.88 16.09 9.68
N GLU A 21 1.47 17.05 8.86
CA GLU A 21 1.04 16.78 7.48
C GLU A 21 2.20 16.31 6.59
N LYS A 22 3.36 16.99 6.67
CA LYS A 22 4.57 16.57 5.95
C LYS A 22 5.07 15.20 6.40
N GLU A 23 5.00 14.92 7.69
CA GLU A 23 5.39 13.62 8.23
C GLU A 23 4.43 12.51 7.78
N LYS A 24 3.12 12.76 7.80
CA LYS A 24 2.10 11.85 7.26
C LYS A 24 2.36 11.54 5.79
N GLU A 25 2.59 12.57 4.98
CA GLU A 25 2.85 12.45 3.56
C GLU A 25 4.10 11.61 3.30
N LYS A 26 5.23 11.94 3.93
CA LYS A 26 6.47 11.18 3.81
C LYS A 26 6.26 9.70 4.13
N ASN A 27 5.67 9.39 5.27
CA ASN A 27 5.44 8.00 5.68
C ASN A 27 4.46 7.26 4.75
N THR A 28 3.50 7.99 4.16
CA THR A 28 2.54 7.43 3.20
C THR A 28 3.28 6.94 1.95
N TYR A 29 4.12 7.78 1.37
CA TYR A 29 4.86 7.41 0.16
C TYR A 29 5.97 6.38 0.42
N GLU A 30 6.61 6.38 1.59
CA GLU A 30 7.53 5.30 2.00
C GLU A 30 6.81 3.94 2.03
N ILE A 31 5.61 3.86 2.60
CA ILE A 31 4.81 2.63 2.67
C ILE A 31 4.31 2.21 1.29
N ILE A 32 3.76 3.15 0.50
CA ILE A 32 3.27 2.86 -0.86
C ILE A 32 4.41 2.30 -1.72
N SER A 33 5.59 2.93 -1.68
CA SER A 33 6.78 2.48 -2.41
C SER A 33 7.19 1.05 -2.01
N LEU A 34 7.25 0.76 -0.70
CA LEU A 34 7.53 -0.57 -0.17
C LEU A 34 6.53 -1.62 -0.67
N LEU A 35 5.25 -1.29 -0.67
CA LEU A 35 4.18 -2.21 -1.06
C LEU A 35 4.13 -2.44 -2.57
N ILE A 36 4.41 -1.42 -3.38
CA ILE A 36 4.54 -1.55 -4.83
C ILE A 36 5.73 -2.44 -5.17
N ASP A 37 6.91 -2.23 -4.56
CA ASP A 37 8.06 -3.12 -4.77
C ASP A 37 7.71 -4.58 -4.46
N LYS A 38 6.95 -4.83 -3.39
CA LYS A 38 6.59 -6.20 -3.02
C LYS A 38 5.52 -6.81 -3.94
N ALA A 39 4.44 -6.08 -4.21
CA ALA A 39 3.27 -6.59 -4.94
C ALA A 39 3.47 -6.58 -6.47
N GLY A 40 4.23 -5.61 -6.98
CA GLY A 40 4.48 -5.41 -8.39
C GLY A 40 5.35 -6.49 -9.03
N ARG A 41 6.15 -7.22 -8.24
CA ARG A 41 7.07 -8.25 -8.75
C ARG A 41 6.34 -9.39 -9.47
N PRO A 42 6.97 -10.01 -10.49
CA PRO A 42 6.42 -11.19 -11.16
C PRO A 42 6.04 -12.28 -10.16
N ILE A 43 4.98 -13.03 -10.47
CA ILE A 43 4.59 -14.18 -9.65
C ILE A 43 5.61 -15.30 -9.85
N LYS A 44 6.16 -15.80 -8.74
CA LYS A 44 7.02 -16.98 -8.77
C LYS A 44 6.21 -18.19 -9.27
N PRO A 45 6.71 -18.95 -10.25
CA PRO A 45 6.05 -20.17 -10.70
C PRO A 45 5.75 -21.11 -9.52
N PRO A 46 4.62 -21.83 -9.54
CA PRO A 46 4.29 -22.77 -8.49
C PRO A 46 5.36 -23.87 -8.41
N PRO A 47 5.61 -24.42 -7.20
CA PRO A 47 6.49 -25.57 -7.06
C PRO A 47 5.90 -26.77 -7.83
N PRO A 48 6.75 -27.73 -8.27
CA PRO A 48 6.25 -28.96 -8.87
C PRO A 48 5.40 -29.75 -7.88
N PRO A 49 4.41 -30.53 -8.36
CA PRO A 49 3.71 -31.51 -7.53
C PRO A 49 4.68 -32.45 -6.82
N GLU A 50 4.27 -32.98 -5.67
CA GLU A 50 5.09 -33.91 -4.89
C GLU A 50 5.52 -35.12 -5.73
N GLY A 51 6.82 -35.45 -5.69
CA GLY A 51 7.40 -36.54 -6.46
C GLY A 51 7.69 -36.23 -7.94
N GLN A 52 7.51 -34.99 -8.39
CA GLN A 52 7.86 -34.57 -9.75
C GLN A 52 9.07 -33.62 -9.78
N GLU A 53 9.83 -33.71 -10.87
CA GLU A 53 10.93 -32.78 -11.14
C GLU A 53 10.42 -31.35 -11.40
N PRO A 54 11.19 -30.31 -11.06
CA PRO A 54 10.83 -28.93 -11.33
C PRO A 54 10.64 -28.65 -12.83
N PHE A 55 9.52 -28.00 -13.18
CA PHE A 55 9.28 -27.52 -14.55
C PHE A 55 10.24 -26.41 -14.98
N PHE A 56 10.77 -25.64 -14.02
CA PHE A 56 11.70 -24.55 -14.25
C PHE A 56 12.98 -24.74 -13.45
N THR A 57 14.12 -24.54 -14.09
CA THR A 57 15.42 -24.42 -13.42
C THR A 57 15.50 -23.13 -12.61
N THR A 58 16.42 -23.07 -11.64
CA THR A 58 16.69 -21.86 -10.85
C THR A 58 17.01 -20.65 -11.74
N ASN A 59 17.81 -20.84 -12.79
CA ASN A 59 18.16 -19.76 -13.73
C ASN A 59 16.94 -19.22 -14.49
N GLN A 60 15.99 -20.09 -14.85
CA GLN A 60 14.75 -19.68 -15.50
C GLN A 60 13.85 -18.91 -14.53
N ILE A 61 13.72 -19.36 -13.29
CA ILE A 61 12.99 -18.64 -12.25
C ILE A 61 13.62 -17.27 -12.02
N ASP A 62 14.94 -17.19 -11.88
CA ASP A 62 15.65 -15.93 -11.70
C ASP A 62 15.46 -14.97 -12.88
N SER A 63 15.41 -15.51 -14.10
CA SER A 63 15.13 -14.72 -15.29
C SER A 63 13.70 -14.18 -15.29
N ILE A 64 12.71 -14.99 -14.89
CA ILE A 64 11.30 -14.57 -14.77
C ILE A 64 11.18 -13.45 -13.73
N MET A 65 11.81 -13.62 -12.56
CA MET A 65 11.72 -12.65 -11.46
C MET A 65 12.41 -11.31 -11.76
N LYS A 66 13.27 -11.24 -12.79
CA LYS A 66 13.97 -10.02 -13.23
C LYS A 66 13.25 -9.29 -14.37
N GLN A 67 12.12 -9.81 -14.86
CA GLN A 67 11.38 -9.17 -15.94
C GLN A 67 10.84 -7.80 -15.52
N SER A 68 10.82 -6.88 -16.48
CA SER A 68 10.16 -5.59 -16.34
C SER A 68 8.67 -5.81 -16.08
N GLN A 69 8.05 -4.94 -15.29
CA GLN A 69 6.61 -4.98 -15.03
C GLN A 69 5.98 -3.63 -15.33
N ASP A 70 4.88 -3.63 -16.08
CA ASP A 70 4.03 -2.46 -16.28
C ASP A 70 2.98 -2.45 -15.15
N VAL A 71 3.18 -1.55 -14.18
CA VAL A 71 2.43 -1.45 -12.92
C VAL A 71 1.50 -0.24 -12.97
N ALA A 72 0.20 -0.49 -12.88
CA ALA A 72 -0.80 0.57 -12.73
C ALA A 72 -1.16 0.79 -11.27
N LEU A 73 -1.43 2.04 -10.89
CA LEU A 73 -2.04 2.41 -9.62
C LEU A 73 -3.44 2.97 -9.85
N PHE A 74 -4.34 2.63 -8.93
CA PHE A 74 -5.58 3.39 -8.78
C PHE A 74 -5.24 4.80 -8.27
N PRO A 75 -5.86 5.88 -8.78
CA PRO A 75 -5.42 7.25 -8.52
C PRO A 75 -5.64 7.75 -7.11
N VAL A 76 -6.43 7.05 -6.29
CA VAL A 76 -6.85 7.50 -4.97
C VAL A 76 -6.58 6.43 -3.91
N LEU A 77 -6.24 6.89 -2.71
CA LEU A 77 -6.35 6.10 -1.49
C LEU A 77 -7.84 6.06 -1.12
N GLU A 78 -8.41 4.85 -1.15
CA GLU A 78 -9.84 4.68 -0.94
C GLU A 78 -10.18 4.47 0.55
N GLN A 79 -11.41 4.78 0.92
CA GLN A 79 -11.94 4.37 2.22
C GLN A 79 -11.96 2.84 2.31
N GLU A 80 -11.46 2.32 3.43
CA GLU A 80 -11.63 0.92 3.76
C GLU A 80 -13.08 0.64 4.21
N LYS A 81 -13.81 -0.12 3.39
CA LYS A 81 -15.23 -0.44 3.63
C LYS A 81 -15.40 -1.69 4.49
N LYS A 82 -14.38 -2.54 4.55
CA LYS A 82 -14.40 -3.79 5.31
C LYS A 82 -14.23 -3.49 6.80
N ARG A 83 -15.07 -4.13 7.60
CA ARG A 83 -14.91 -4.12 9.06
C ARG A 83 -14.02 -5.29 9.47
N PHE A 84 -12.87 -4.97 10.04
CA PHE A 84 -12.00 -5.99 10.62
C PHE A 84 -12.41 -6.29 12.06
N VAL A 85 -12.46 -7.57 12.38
CA VAL A 85 -12.71 -8.04 13.74
C VAL A 85 -11.42 -7.94 14.54
N LYS A 86 -11.52 -7.52 15.80
CA LYS A 86 -10.40 -7.53 16.73
C LYS A 86 -9.83 -8.95 16.83
N ASP A 87 -8.51 -9.06 16.80
CA ASP A 87 -7.80 -10.32 16.97
C ASP A 87 -6.68 -10.10 17.99
N ASP A 88 -6.70 -10.86 19.09
CA ASP A 88 -5.74 -10.66 20.18
C ASP A 88 -4.30 -10.95 19.73
N SER A 89 -4.11 -11.73 18.66
CA SER A 89 -2.78 -12.00 18.09
C SER A 89 -2.12 -10.75 17.48
N TYR A 90 -2.89 -9.71 17.12
CA TYR A 90 -2.34 -8.47 16.55
C TYR A 90 -1.79 -7.53 17.62
N GLY A 91 -2.16 -7.71 18.89
CA GLY A 91 -1.86 -6.74 19.96
C GLY A 91 -2.78 -5.52 19.93
N GLU A 92 -2.81 -4.78 21.04
CA GLU A 92 -3.80 -3.71 21.27
C GLU A 92 -3.65 -2.54 20.29
N GLU A 93 -2.41 -2.09 20.05
CA GLU A 93 -2.14 -0.93 19.21
C GLU A 93 -2.59 -1.16 17.76
N PHE A 94 -2.27 -2.31 17.16
CA PHE A 94 -2.73 -2.65 15.81
C PHE A 94 -4.25 -2.81 15.73
N ASN A 95 -4.88 -3.36 16.77
CA ASN A 95 -6.34 -3.42 16.84
C ASN A 95 -6.99 -2.02 16.88
N ASN A 96 -6.36 -1.06 17.56
CA ASN A 96 -6.82 0.33 17.56
C ASN A 96 -6.61 0.98 16.18
N LEU A 97 -5.49 0.70 15.51
CA LEU A 97 -5.24 1.17 14.14
C LEU A 97 -6.25 0.60 13.13
N LEU A 98 -6.63 -0.66 13.25
CA LEU A 98 -7.69 -1.27 12.41
C LEU A 98 -9.05 -0.57 12.58
N LYS A 99 -9.43 -0.25 13.81
CA LYS A 99 -10.65 0.52 14.09
C LYS A 99 -10.58 1.91 13.47
N LYS A 100 -9.45 2.61 13.66
CA LYS A 100 -9.21 3.94 13.09
C LYS A 100 -9.26 3.90 11.56
N LEU A 101 -8.70 2.88 10.92
CA LEU A 101 -8.71 2.71 9.47
C LEU A 101 -10.14 2.74 8.90
N ALA A 102 -11.07 2.03 9.53
CA ALA A 102 -12.48 1.99 9.11
C ALA A 102 -13.21 3.34 9.23
N THR A 103 -12.65 4.30 9.98
CA THR A 103 -13.20 5.66 10.13
C THR A 103 -12.60 6.68 9.18
N LEU A 104 -11.52 6.34 8.46
CA LEU A 104 -10.88 7.23 7.50
C LEU A 104 -11.68 7.26 6.20
N ASN A 105 -12.31 8.41 5.91
CA ASN A 105 -13.21 8.62 4.78
C ASN A 105 -12.68 9.60 3.74
N ASP A 106 -11.47 10.14 3.94
CA ASP A 106 -10.86 11.06 2.99
C ASP A 106 -10.45 10.31 1.71
N GLU A 107 -10.73 10.87 0.54
CA GLU A 107 -10.12 10.41 -0.70
C GLU A 107 -8.86 11.23 -0.95
N VAL A 108 -7.70 10.57 -0.96
CA VAL A 108 -6.40 11.22 -1.15
C VAL A 108 -5.84 10.84 -2.51
N LEU A 109 -5.63 11.83 -3.37
CA LEU A 109 -4.98 11.61 -4.67
C LEU A 109 -3.52 11.19 -4.49
N ILE A 110 -3.14 10.15 -5.22
CA ILE A 110 -1.76 9.67 -5.27
C ILE A 110 -0.95 10.54 -6.22
N ASP A 111 0.18 11.03 -5.73
CA ASP A 111 1.20 11.70 -6.53
C ASP A 111 2.33 10.70 -6.85
N ILE A 112 2.32 10.18 -8.08
CA ILE A 112 3.31 9.19 -8.54
C ILE A 112 4.75 9.70 -8.49
N SER A 113 4.96 11.02 -8.52
CA SER A 113 6.30 11.61 -8.50
C SER A 113 7.01 11.41 -7.16
N LYS A 114 6.26 11.09 -6.11
CA LYS A 114 6.76 10.83 -4.74
C LYS A 114 6.98 9.35 -4.46
N ILE A 115 6.64 8.47 -5.40
CA ILE A 115 6.76 7.01 -5.24
C ILE A 115 8.11 6.56 -5.79
N GLU A 116 8.87 5.87 -4.95
CA GLU A 116 10.09 5.20 -5.37
C GLU A 116 9.78 3.76 -5.78
N VAL A 117 10.13 3.39 -7.01
CA VAL A 117 9.96 2.02 -7.52
C VAL A 117 11.27 1.46 -8.06
N PRO A 118 11.43 0.12 -8.05
CA PRO A 118 12.53 -0.52 -8.75
C PRO A 118 12.59 -0.09 -10.23
N LYS A 119 13.81 0.04 -10.78
CA LYS A 119 14.02 0.44 -12.20
C LYS A 119 13.31 -0.47 -13.21
N ALA A 120 13.02 -1.71 -12.83
CA ALA A 120 12.32 -2.66 -13.68
C ALA A 120 10.80 -2.37 -13.78
N PHE A 121 10.27 -1.46 -12.98
CA PHE A 121 8.84 -1.13 -13.00
C PHE A 121 8.61 0.11 -13.84
N LYS A 122 7.61 0.05 -14.73
CA LYS A 122 7.00 1.23 -15.32
C LYS A 122 5.72 1.51 -14.55
N LEU A 123 5.73 2.60 -13.79
CA LEU A 123 4.60 2.99 -12.95
C LEU A 123 3.71 3.98 -13.70
N ASP A 124 2.40 3.76 -13.70
CA ASP A 124 1.42 4.70 -14.25
C ASP A 124 0.15 4.77 -13.40
N ILE A 125 -0.62 5.86 -13.53
CA ILE A 125 -1.97 5.97 -12.98
C ILE A 125 -2.97 5.39 -14.00
N VAL A 126 -3.84 4.49 -13.56
CA VAL A 126 -4.86 3.91 -14.43
C VAL A 126 -5.92 4.96 -14.82
N ASP A 127 -6.33 4.94 -16.09
CA ASP A 127 -7.51 5.67 -16.53
C ASP A 127 -8.78 4.96 -16.02
N THR A 128 -9.42 5.56 -15.00
CA THR A 128 -10.60 5.00 -14.35
C THR A 128 -11.85 5.04 -15.23
N LEU A 129 -11.94 5.95 -16.21
CA LEU A 129 -13.05 6.01 -17.16
C LEU A 129 -12.95 4.85 -18.15
N LEU A 130 -11.75 4.59 -18.67
CA LEU A 130 -11.49 3.44 -19.52
C LEU A 130 -11.72 2.14 -18.77
N LEU A 131 -11.20 2.03 -17.54
CA LEU A 131 -11.40 0.84 -16.69
C LEU A 131 -12.88 0.54 -16.43
N LYS A 132 -13.70 1.58 -16.21
CA LYS A 132 -15.15 1.43 -16.03
C LYS A 132 -15.85 0.96 -17.30
N SER A 133 -15.36 1.39 -18.47
CA SER A 133 -15.95 1.06 -19.78
C SER A 133 -15.53 -0.31 -20.33
N ASP A 134 -14.27 -0.74 -20.11
CA ASP A 134 -13.73 -2.03 -20.50
C ASP A 134 -12.99 -2.66 -19.32
N LYS A 135 -13.64 -3.63 -18.66
CA LYS A 135 -13.04 -4.36 -17.52
C LYS A 135 -11.76 -5.13 -17.90
N ARG A 136 -11.50 -5.36 -19.19
CA ARG A 136 -10.27 -5.99 -19.68
C ARG A 136 -9.14 -4.98 -19.92
N HIS A 137 -9.37 -3.69 -19.67
CA HIS A 137 -8.36 -2.64 -19.84
C HIS A 137 -7.08 -2.98 -19.07
N ILE A 138 -7.18 -3.54 -17.86
CA ILE A 138 -6.01 -3.99 -17.10
C ILE A 138 -5.24 -5.06 -17.86
N ASN A 139 -5.88 -6.19 -18.20
CA ASN A 139 -5.25 -7.31 -18.91
C ASN A 139 -4.56 -6.92 -20.23
N LYS A 140 -4.99 -5.84 -20.88
CA LYS A 140 -4.48 -5.40 -22.18
C LYS A 140 -3.26 -4.48 -22.07
N ASN A 141 -3.11 -3.77 -20.96
CA ASN A 141 -2.17 -2.64 -20.87
C ASN A 141 -1.21 -2.74 -19.69
N TYR A 142 -1.51 -3.55 -18.68
CA TYR A 142 -0.73 -3.63 -17.44
C TYR A 142 -0.57 -5.07 -16.97
N ASP A 143 0.57 -5.37 -16.35
CA ASP A 143 0.83 -6.66 -15.71
C ASP A 143 0.11 -6.78 -14.36
N ILE A 144 -0.13 -5.64 -13.72
CA ILE A 144 -0.80 -5.53 -12.43
C ILE A 144 -1.39 -4.13 -12.23
N LEU A 145 -2.60 -4.06 -11.68
CA LEU A 145 -3.17 -2.88 -11.06
C LEU A 145 -3.12 -3.06 -9.53
N ILE A 146 -2.65 -2.03 -8.83
CA ILE A 146 -2.60 -1.96 -7.37
C ILE A 146 -3.50 -0.83 -6.89
N TYR A 147 -4.26 -1.07 -5.83
CA TYR A 147 -5.05 -0.05 -5.13
C TYR A 147 -4.78 -0.16 -3.63
N PHE A 148 -4.87 0.99 -2.97
CA PHE A 148 -4.59 1.12 -1.55
C PHE A 148 -5.79 1.75 -0.85
N SER A 149 -6.07 1.31 0.37
CA SER A 149 -6.89 2.13 1.24
C SER A 149 -6.10 3.32 1.77
N ASN A 150 -6.79 4.20 2.48
CA ASN A 150 -6.19 5.09 3.47
C ASN A 150 -5.27 4.34 4.44
N ILE A 151 -4.33 5.06 5.05
CA ILE A 151 -3.36 4.50 5.99
C ILE A 151 -3.65 5.03 7.39
N SER A 152 -3.84 4.10 8.32
CA SER A 152 -4.00 4.37 9.74
C SER A 152 -2.63 4.29 10.43
N PHE A 153 -2.10 5.44 10.83
CA PHE A 153 -0.83 5.56 11.55
C PHE A 153 -1.05 5.62 13.06
N SER A 154 -0.09 5.06 13.81
CA SER A 154 0.13 5.42 15.22
C SER A 154 0.57 6.87 15.32
N ASP A 155 0.33 7.51 16.47
CA ASP A 155 0.57 8.95 16.64
C ASP A 155 2.03 9.37 16.43
N ASN A 156 2.96 8.43 16.60
CA ASN A 156 4.41 8.62 16.43
C ASN A 156 4.95 8.04 15.10
N TYR A 157 4.10 7.63 14.17
CA TYR A 157 4.49 7.03 12.88
C TYR A 157 5.45 5.83 13.01
N THR A 158 5.29 5.03 14.07
CA THR A 158 6.05 3.78 14.25
C THR A 158 5.28 2.54 13.83
N LYS A 159 3.94 2.63 13.75
CA LYS A 159 3.07 1.56 13.26
C LYS A 159 2.08 2.09 12.25
N ALA A 160 1.71 1.24 11.30
CA ALA A 160 0.73 1.57 10.28
C ALA A 160 -0.11 0.35 9.90
N VAL A 161 -1.35 0.61 9.51
CA VAL A 161 -2.28 -0.40 8.98
C VAL A 161 -3.01 0.18 7.78
N LEU A 162 -3.07 -0.60 6.69
CA LEU A 162 -3.85 -0.31 5.50
C LEU A 162 -4.24 -1.62 4.81
N SER A 163 -5.19 -1.56 3.89
CA SER A 163 -5.36 -2.62 2.90
C SER A 163 -4.67 -2.28 1.59
N ILE A 164 -4.23 -3.36 0.95
CA ILE A 164 -3.77 -3.36 -0.43
C ILE A 164 -4.63 -4.36 -1.17
N GLY A 165 -5.06 -4.00 -2.36
CA GLY A 165 -5.55 -4.97 -3.31
C GLY A 165 -4.80 -4.89 -4.62
N THR A 166 -4.78 -6.03 -5.29
CA THR A 166 -4.07 -6.21 -6.55
C THR A 166 -4.97 -6.92 -7.54
N THR A 167 -4.80 -6.63 -8.82
CA THR A 167 -5.37 -7.44 -9.90
C THR A 167 -4.39 -7.55 -11.04
N ARG A 168 -4.08 -8.78 -11.45
CA ARG A 168 -3.27 -9.11 -12.63
C ARG A 168 -4.14 -9.55 -13.82
N GLY A 169 -5.43 -9.27 -13.70
CA GLY A 169 -6.42 -9.52 -14.71
C GLY A 169 -7.80 -9.75 -14.11
N TYR A 170 -8.82 -9.76 -14.97
CA TYR A 170 -10.23 -9.76 -14.57
C TYR A 170 -10.63 -10.77 -13.47
N LEU A 171 -10.06 -11.98 -13.46
CA LEU A 171 -10.36 -13.04 -12.49
C LEU A 171 -9.19 -13.32 -11.52
N ASN A 172 -8.12 -12.56 -11.60
CA ASN A 172 -6.92 -12.74 -10.79
C ASN A 172 -6.70 -11.51 -9.93
N GLY A 173 -7.50 -11.40 -8.87
CA GLY A 173 -7.39 -10.33 -7.89
C GLY A 173 -7.22 -10.89 -6.49
N SER A 174 -6.52 -10.15 -5.64
CA SER A 174 -6.37 -10.46 -4.23
C SER A 174 -6.45 -9.18 -3.41
N SER A 175 -6.79 -9.31 -2.14
CA SER A 175 -6.73 -8.21 -1.17
C SER A 175 -6.16 -8.71 0.13
N ALA A 176 -5.42 -7.84 0.81
CA ALA A 176 -4.85 -8.14 2.10
C ALA A 176 -4.87 -6.90 2.98
N ILE A 177 -5.05 -7.12 4.27
CA ILE A 177 -4.74 -6.12 5.28
C ILE A 177 -3.27 -6.27 5.67
N VAL A 178 -2.55 -5.16 5.74
CA VAL A 178 -1.10 -5.13 5.99
C VAL A 178 -0.83 -4.35 7.26
N PHE A 179 0.01 -4.93 8.11
CA PHE A 179 0.46 -4.35 9.37
C PHE A 179 1.95 -4.06 9.24
N LEU A 180 2.34 -2.83 9.52
CA LEU A 180 3.70 -2.36 9.36
C LEU A 180 4.25 -1.78 10.65
N GLU A 181 5.55 -1.98 10.87
CA GLU A 181 6.32 -1.31 11.91
C GLU A 181 7.52 -0.60 11.30
N LYS A 182 7.84 0.58 11.82
CA LYS A 182 9.06 1.31 11.49
C LYS A 182 10.18 0.86 12.42
N LYS A 183 11.17 0.14 11.87
CA LYS A 183 12.35 -0.34 12.60
C LYS A 183 13.59 0.33 12.00
N ASP A 184 14.36 0.99 12.85
CA ASP A 184 15.58 1.71 12.46
C ASP A 184 15.31 2.75 11.34
N GLY A 185 14.17 3.43 11.43
CA GLY A 185 13.75 4.43 10.44
C GLY A 185 13.18 3.87 9.14
N VAL A 186 13.07 2.55 8.99
CA VAL A 186 12.58 1.88 7.78
C VAL A 186 11.29 1.11 8.08
N TRP A 187 10.27 1.30 7.24
CA TRP A 187 9.03 0.53 7.32
C TRP A 187 9.24 -0.93 6.93
N LYS A 188 8.68 -1.84 7.72
CA LYS A 188 8.71 -3.29 7.47
C LYS A 188 7.32 -3.86 7.67
N ILE A 189 6.91 -4.74 6.76
CA ILE A 189 5.69 -5.52 6.92
C ILE A 189 5.95 -6.56 8.01
N VAL A 190 5.19 -6.51 9.10
CA VAL A 190 5.29 -7.47 10.20
C VAL A 190 4.23 -8.56 10.11
N TYR A 191 3.09 -8.26 9.49
CA TYR A 191 2.02 -9.22 9.28
C TYR A 191 1.17 -8.79 8.08
N SER A 192 0.59 -9.78 7.39
CA SER A 192 -0.40 -9.55 6.35
C SER A 192 -1.42 -10.67 6.36
N LYS A 193 -2.70 -10.31 6.21
CA LYS A 193 -3.79 -11.29 6.14
C LYS A 193 -4.59 -11.07 4.87
N GLU A 194 -4.52 -12.04 3.97
CA GLU A 194 -5.33 -12.06 2.76
C GLU A 194 -6.80 -12.25 3.11
N TYR A 195 -7.66 -11.67 2.30
CA TYR A 195 -9.09 -11.85 2.39
C TYR A 195 -9.76 -11.73 1.03
N GLU A 196 -10.85 -12.47 0.88
CA GLU A 196 -11.71 -12.37 -0.29
C GLU A 196 -12.46 -11.04 -0.29
N ILE A 197 -12.59 -10.48 -1.49
CA ILE A 197 -13.53 -9.41 -1.81
C ILE A 197 -14.80 -10.15 -2.26
N SER A 198 -15.81 -10.23 -1.39
CA SER A 198 -17.14 -10.75 -1.73
C SER A 198 -17.95 -9.75 -2.51
#